data_AF-A0A940SAD7-F1
#
_entry.id   AF-A0A940SAD7-F1
#
_cell.length_a   1.000
_cell.length_b   1.000
_cell.length_c   1.000
_cell.angle_alpha   90.00
_cell.angle_beta   90.00
_cell.angle_gamma   90.00
#
_symmetry.space_group_name_H-M   'P 1'
#
loop_
_entity.id
_entity.type
_entity.pdbx_description
1 polymer ?
#
loop_
_entity_poly.entity_id
_entity_poly.type
_entity_poly.pdbx_seq_one_letter_code
_entity_poly.pdbx_strand_id
1 'polypeptide(L)'
;MTSTPTLPAVGILWFVAHGYRTHLLTRAVPLDQAKPYDDALTLPDGHYETWEAWRCRTLPLSGPALRPLIATTEYDSWPRGRVVYLRKPGRFVVYADRQLLRPARLARVHAAFGLPPERTIARTDPHYRYATRLPEDEG
;
A
#
# COMPACT_ATOMS: atom_id res chain seq x y z
N MET A 1 13.56 7.69 -12.72
CA MET A 1 14.49 7.38 -11.61
C MET A 1 13.65 7.00 -10.40
N THR A 2 13.49 5.71 -10.14
CA THR A 2 12.74 5.16 -8.99
C THR A 2 13.68 5.11 -7.79
N SER A 3 13.48 5.98 -6.80
CA SER A 3 14.18 5.88 -5.52
C SER A 3 13.75 4.61 -4.79
N THR A 4 14.67 3.66 -4.64
CA THR A 4 14.52 2.56 -3.69
C THR A 4 14.44 3.15 -2.28
N PRO A 5 13.46 2.76 -1.44
CA PRO A 5 13.48 3.06 -0.02
C PRO A 5 14.75 2.45 0.56
N THR A 6 15.58 3.29 1.17
CA THR A 6 16.87 2.88 1.73
C THR A 6 16.71 1.93 2.94
N LEU A 7 15.50 1.78 3.49
CA LEU A 7 15.21 0.95 4.66
C LEU A 7 13.84 0.23 4.55
N PRO A 8 13.73 -1.03 5.02
CA PRO A 8 12.47 -1.75 5.08
C PRO A 8 11.42 -1.03 5.95
N ALA A 9 10.18 -0.99 5.47
CA ALA A 9 9.09 -0.23 6.09
C ALA A 9 7.79 -1.04 6.20
N VAL A 10 6.95 -0.62 7.14
CA VAL A 10 5.56 -1.10 7.28
C VAL A 10 4.59 0.03 6.98
N GLY A 11 3.36 -0.30 6.62
CA GLY A 11 2.38 0.72 6.29
C GLY A 11 1.19 0.22 5.51
N ILE A 12 0.49 1.17 4.90
CA ILE A 12 -0.75 0.93 4.17
C ILE A 12 -0.60 1.44 2.74
N LEU A 13 -1.31 0.78 1.84
CA LEU A 13 -1.21 1.03 0.42
C LEU A 13 -2.55 0.92 -0.30
N TRP A 14 -2.64 1.62 -1.42
CA TRP A 14 -3.72 1.52 -2.40
C TRP A 14 -3.14 1.48 -3.80
N PHE A 15 -3.81 0.75 -4.69
CA PHE A 15 -3.65 0.95 -6.12
C PHE A 15 -4.88 1.68 -6.65
N VAL A 16 -4.65 2.83 -7.28
CA VAL A 16 -5.70 3.63 -7.92
C VAL A 16 -5.49 3.67 -9.42
N ALA A 17 -6.56 3.73 -10.20
CA ALA A 17 -6.47 3.82 -11.65
C ALA A 17 -6.90 5.20 -12.13
N HIS A 18 -6.14 5.77 -13.07
CA HIS A 18 -6.50 6.98 -13.79
C HIS A 18 -6.27 6.74 -15.29
N GLY A 19 -7.35 6.58 -16.05
CA GLY A 19 -7.30 6.02 -17.39
C GLY A 19 -6.74 4.59 -17.38
N TYR A 20 -5.80 4.30 -18.28
CA TYR A 20 -5.14 2.99 -18.38
C TYR A 20 -3.97 2.80 -17.39
N ARG A 21 -3.61 3.84 -16.61
CA ARG A 21 -2.47 3.79 -15.71
C ARG A 21 -2.89 3.47 -14.28
N THR A 22 -2.10 2.63 -13.62
CA THR A 22 -2.25 2.36 -12.18
C THR A 22 -1.18 3.08 -11.37
N HIS A 23 -1.60 3.70 -10.28
CA HIS A 23 -0.75 4.46 -9.37
C HIS A 23 -0.75 3.79 -8.01
N LEU A 24 0.43 3.66 -7.41
CA LEU A 24 0.61 3.11 -6.08
C LEU A 24 0.71 4.27 -5.10
N LEU A 25 -0.24 4.34 -4.18
CA LEU A 25 -0.25 5.28 -3.07
C LEU A 25 0.15 4.55 -1.79
N THR A 26 1.05 5.14 -1.02
CA THR A 26 1.58 4.51 0.20
C THR A 26 1.71 5.51 1.33
N ARG A 27 1.36 5.08 2.52
CA ARG A 27 1.81 5.68 3.77
C ARG A 27 2.67 4.63 4.47
N ALA A 28 3.94 4.93 4.68
CA ALA A 28 4.91 4.01 5.26
C ALA A 28 5.71 4.68 6.38
N VAL A 29 6.17 3.87 7.34
CA VAL A 29 7.16 4.24 8.36
C VAL A 29 8.24 3.14 8.42
N PRO A 30 9.51 3.50 8.65
CA PRO A 30 10.55 2.49 8.89
C PRO A 30 10.26 1.68 10.16
N LEU A 31 10.88 0.50 10.28
CA LEU A 31 10.60 -0.43 11.39
C LEU A 31 10.84 0.15 12.79
N ASP A 32 11.79 1.06 12.95
CA ASP A 32 12.10 1.73 14.22
C ASP A 32 11.01 2.73 14.68
N GLN A 33 10.19 3.20 13.75
CA GLN A 33 9.04 4.09 13.98
C GLN A 33 7.71 3.33 14.00
N ALA A 34 7.73 2.05 13.65
CA ALA A 34 6.55 1.21 13.68
C ALA A 34 6.05 0.96 15.12
N LYS A 35 4.75 0.73 15.27
CA LYS A 35 4.15 0.43 16.57
C LYS A 35 3.90 -1.07 16.72
N PRO A 36 4.18 -1.64 17.91
CA PRO A 36 3.77 -3.00 18.22
C PRO A 36 2.25 -3.14 18.21
N TYR A 37 1.76 -4.20 17.60
CA TYR A 37 0.39 -4.67 17.70
C TYR A 37 0.44 -6.20 17.79
N ASP A 38 0.21 -6.71 19.01
CA ASP A 38 0.45 -8.11 19.34
C ASP A 38 1.86 -8.56 18.89
N ASP A 39 2.03 -9.68 18.19
CA ASP A 39 3.33 -10.15 17.68
C ASP A 39 3.88 -9.37 16.46
N ALA A 40 3.14 -8.39 15.94
CA ALA A 40 3.51 -7.63 14.75
C ALA A 40 3.99 -6.20 15.06
N LEU A 41 4.71 -5.62 14.11
CA LEU A 41 4.91 -4.18 13.98
C LEU A 41 4.06 -3.67 12.81
N THR A 42 3.32 -2.59 13.03
CA THR A 42 2.42 -1.98 12.06
C THR A 42 2.55 -0.45 12.09
N LEU A 43 2.09 0.19 11.01
CA LEU A 43 1.76 1.60 11.04
C LEU A 43 0.54 1.81 11.97
N PRO A 44 0.58 2.80 12.88
CA PRO A 44 -0.53 3.13 13.77
C PRO A 44 -1.74 3.70 13.02
N ASP A 45 -1.50 4.41 11.92
CA ASP A 45 -2.55 5.06 11.14
C ASP A 45 -3.47 4.00 10.47
N GLY A 46 -4.78 4.27 10.51
CA GLY A 46 -5.79 3.50 9.80
C GLY A 46 -5.93 3.94 8.34
N HIS A 47 -6.56 3.09 7.54
CA HIS A 47 -6.83 3.38 6.13
C HIS A 47 -7.78 4.56 5.96
N TYR A 48 -8.83 4.64 6.79
CA TYR A 48 -9.82 5.71 6.74
C TYR A 48 -9.20 7.08 7.03
N GLU A 49 -8.52 7.22 8.17
CA GLU A 49 -7.92 8.47 8.62
C GLU A 49 -6.85 8.97 7.65
N THR A 50 -6.05 8.04 7.11
CA THR A 50 -5.02 8.39 6.13
C THR A 50 -5.63 8.90 4.83
N TRP A 51 -6.66 8.22 4.32
CA TRP A 51 -7.32 8.64 3.09
C TRP A 51 -8.03 9.98 3.24
N GLU A 52 -8.78 10.18 4.33
CA GLU A 52 -9.45 11.45 4.60
C GLU A 52 -8.45 12.60 4.78
N ALA A 53 -7.29 12.34 5.39
CA ALA A 53 -6.20 13.31 5.42
C ALA A 53 -5.68 13.64 4.01
N TRP A 54 -5.58 12.66 3.10
CA TRP A 54 -5.17 12.89 1.71
C TRP A 54 -6.24 13.63 0.90
N ARG A 55 -7.51 13.36 1.19
CA ARG A 55 -8.67 14.02 0.59
C ARG A 55 -8.75 15.50 1.00
N CYS A 56 -8.55 15.78 2.28
CA CYS A 56 -8.66 17.14 2.84
C CYS A 56 -7.41 18.01 2.61
N ARG A 57 -6.22 17.41 2.47
CA ARG A 57 -4.96 18.15 2.32
C ARG A 57 -4.55 18.25 0.86
N THR A 58 -4.01 19.40 0.47
CA THR A 58 -3.19 19.53 -0.75
C THR A 58 -1.83 18.87 -0.57
N LEU A 59 -1.80 17.56 -0.28
CA LEU A 59 -0.53 16.83 -0.29
C LEU A 59 0.07 16.85 -1.70
N PRO A 60 1.41 16.82 -1.81
CA PRO A 60 2.08 16.53 -3.07
C PRO A 60 1.88 15.05 -3.39
N LEU A 61 0.65 14.68 -3.77
CA LEU A 61 0.40 13.44 -4.47
C LEU A 61 1.19 13.47 -5.77
N SER A 62 1.72 12.32 -6.17
CA SER A 62 2.50 12.18 -7.40
C SER A 62 1.61 12.42 -8.63
N GLY A 63 1.41 13.69 -8.98
CA GLY A 63 0.69 14.12 -10.17
C GLY A 63 -0.62 14.87 -9.88
N PRO A 64 -0.89 16.01 -10.55
CA PRO A 64 -2.17 16.73 -10.48
C PRO A 64 -3.39 15.86 -10.78
N ALA A 65 -3.24 14.83 -11.62
CA ALA A 65 -4.31 13.93 -12.05
C ALA A 65 -4.85 13.02 -10.92
N LEU A 66 -4.07 12.75 -9.87
CA LEU A 66 -4.53 11.91 -8.76
C LEU A 66 -5.36 12.67 -7.73
N ARG A 67 -5.23 14.00 -7.68
CA ARG A 67 -5.97 14.83 -6.71
C ARG A 67 -7.49 14.74 -6.91
N PRO A 68 -8.05 14.96 -8.12
CA PRO A 68 -9.50 14.82 -8.33
C PRO A 68 -10.00 13.42 -7.98
N LEU A 69 -9.22 12.39 -8.30
CA LEU A 69 -9.56 11.00 -8.04
C LEU A 69 -9.71 10.71 -6.53
N ILE A 70 -8.72 11.10 -5.72
CA ILE A 70 -8.77 10.91 -4.27
C ILE A 70 -9.86 11.79 -3.63
N ALA A 71 -10.04 13.02 -4.13
CA ALA A 71 -11.05 13.94 -3.62
C ALA A 71 -12.50 13.42 -3.76
N THR A 72 -12.75 12.58 -4.77
CA THR A 72 -14.09 12.13 -5.18
C THR A 72 -14.38 10.66 -4.92
N THR A 73 -13.43 9.92 -4.34
CA THR A 73 -13.60 8.49 -4.03
C THR A 73 -13.38 8.24 -2.54
N GLU A 74 -14.09 7.24 -2.02
CA GLU A 74 -13.99 6.85 -0.62
C GLU A 74 -12.73 6.02 -0.36
N TYR A 75 -12.27 5.98 0.88
CA TYR A 75 -11.02 5.27 1.25
C TYR A 75 -11.03 3.80 0.88
N ASP A 76 -12.22 3.22 0.82
CA ASP A 76 -12.39 1.85 0.47
C ASP A 76 -12.52 1.67 -1.04
N SER A 77 -12.88 2.69 -1.83
CA SER A 77 -13.19 2.66 -3.28
C SER A 77 -12.18 1.94 -4.17
N TRP A 78 -10.95 1.77 -3.70
CA TRP A 78 -9.83 1.18 -4.42
C TRP A 78 -9.26 -0.04 -3.68
N PRO A 79 -8.77 -1.04 -4.41
CA PRO A 79 -8.13 -2.18 -3.79
C PRO A 79 -6.88 -1.73 -3.02
N ARG A 80 -6.80 -2.22 -1.79
CA ARG A 80 -5.88 -1.73 -0.77
C ARG A 80 -5.20 -2.87 -0.04
N GLY A 81 -4.23 -2.52 0.79
CA GLY A 81 -3.51 -3.49 1.61
C GLY A 81 -2.74 -2.85 2.73
N ARG A 82 -2.09 -3.70 3.52
CA ARG A 82 -1.23 -3.37 4.64
C ARG A 82 0.00 -4.25 4.64
N VAL A 83 1.15 -3.63 4.84
CA VAL A 83 2.42 -4.29 5.11
C VAL A 83 2.65 -4.24 6.61
N VAL A 84 2.84 -5.40 7.22
CA VAL A 84 3.24 -5.53 8.63
C VAL A 84 4.53 -6.34 8.73
N TYR A 85 5.20 -6.25 9.88
CA TYR A 85 6.36 -7.06 10.18
C TYR A 85 6.08 -7.96 11.39
N LEU A 86 6.05 -9.28 11.18
CA LEU A 86 5.92 -10.24 12.27
C LEU A 86 7.27 -10.40 12.96
N ARG A 87 7.35 -10.08 14.25
CA ARG A 87 8.60 -10.13 15.02
C ARG A 87 9.12 -11.55 15.16
N LYS A 88 8.22 -12.52 15.26
CA LYS A 88 8.49 -13.95 15.16
C LYS A 88 7.59 -14.50 14.04
N PRO A 89 8.13 -15.00 12.92
CA PRO A 89 9.51 -15.44 12.68
C PRO A 89 10.45 -14.37 12.05
N GLY A 90 10.14 -13.07 12.12
CA GLY A 90 10.99 -12.02 11.54
C GLY A 90 10.78 -11.86 10.03
N ARG A 91 9.52 -11.70 9.63
CA ARG A 91 9.06 -11.67 8.23
C ARG A 91 8.11 -10.50 8.00
N PHE A 92 8.16 -9.93 6.81
CA PHE A 92 7.12 -9.04 6.32
C PHE A 92 5.92 -9.85 5.82
N VAL A 93 4.72 -9.32 6.06
CA VAL A 93 3.49 -9.86 5.48
C VAL A 93 2.74 -8.74 4.79
N VAL A 94 2.43 -8.95 3.51
CA VAL A 94 1.58 -8.07 2.71
C VAL A 94 0.18 -8.67 2.71
N TYR A 95 -0.73 -8.10 3.51
CA TYR A 95 -2.15 -8.40 3.47
C TYR A 95 -2.83 -7.47 2.47
N ALA A 96 -3.42 -7.99 1.40
CA ALA A 96 -3.97 -7.14 0.34
C ALA A 96 -5.15 -7.76 -0.39
N ASP A 97 -5.86 -6.92 -1.15
CA ASP A 97 -6.76 -7.39 -2.21
C ASP A 97 -5.98 -8.27 -3.21
N ARG A 98 -6.63 -9.34 -3.72
CA ARG A 98 -6.02 -10.26 -4.69
C ARG A 98 -5.47 -9.56 -5.95
N GLN A 99 -6.06 -8.44 -6.34
CA GLN A 99 -5.62 -7.65 -7.48
C GLN A 99 -4.21 -7.07 -7.28
N LEU A 100 -3.77 -6.86 -6.04
CA LEU A 100 -2.45 -6.33 -5.70
C LEU A 100 -1.37 -7.40 -5.69
N LEU A 101 -1.76 -8.68 -5.55
CA LEU A 101 -0.83 -9.80 -5.45
C LEU A 101 -0.36 -10.33 -6.82
N ARG A 102 -0.73 -9.66 -7.92
CA ARG A 102 -0.17 -9.93 -9.25
C ARG A 102 1.33 -9.59 -9.27
N PRO A 103 2.19 -10.35 -9.97
CA PRO A 103 3.64 -10.18 -9.89
C PRO A 103 4.13 -8.74 -10.11
N ALA A 104 3.64 -8.05 -11.14
CA ALA A 104 4.06 -6.68 -11.46
C ALA A 104 3.68 -5.67 -10.35
N ARG A 105 2.49 -5.81 -9.77
CA ARG A 105 2.03 -4.94 -8.67
C ARG A 105 2.75 -5.26 -7.38
N LEU A 106 2.91 -6.54 -7.06
CA LEU A 106 3.65 -6.96 -5.88
C LEU A 106 5.09 -6.47 -5.96
N ALA A 107 5.75 -6.53 -7.12
CA ALA A 107 7.08 -5.94 -7.32
C ALA A 107 7.12 -4.43 -7.00
N ARG A 108 6.08 -3.68 -7.39
CA ARG A 108 5.96 -2.25 -7.03
C ARG A 108 5.78 -2.04 -5.52
N VAL A 109 5.05 -2.94 -4.84
CA VAL A 109 4.92 -2.90 -3.36
C VAL A 109 6.26 -3.19 -2.70
N HIS A 110 6.98 -4.22 -3.16
CA HIS A 110 8.33 -4.53 -2.69
C HIS A 110 9.27 -3.34 -2.83
N ALA A 111 9.27 -2.72 -4.02
CA ALA A 111 10.03 -1.52 -4.27
C ALA A 111 9.60 -0.38 -3.35
N ALA A 112 8.31 -0.09 -3.19
CA ALA A 112 7.84 1.06 -2.41
C ALA A 112 8.08 0.96 -0.89
N PHE A 113 8.15 -0.26 -0.36
CA PHE A 113 8.36 -0.51 1.08
C PHE A 113 9.75 -1.06 1.43
N GLY A 114 10.64 -1.22 0.44
CA GLY A 114 11.99 -1.78 0.65
C GLY A 114 11.95 -3.22 1.15
N LEU A 115 11.04 -4.05 0.61
CA LEU A 115 10.77 -5.38 1.14
C LEU A 115 11.71 -6.44 0.54
N PRO A 116 12.53 -7.11 1.38
CA PRO A 116 13.32 -8.26 0.93
C PRO A 116 12.41 -9.43 0.47
N PRO A 117 12.49 -9.88 -0.78
CA PRO A 117 11.66 -10.99 -1.30
C PRO A 117 11.69 -12.26 -0.45
N GLU A 118 12.88 -12.66 0.01
CA GLU A 118 13.12 -13.87 0.79
C GLU A 118 12.57 -13.80 2.22
N ARG A 119 12.20 -12.60 2.70
CA ARG A 119 11.60 -12.39 4.02
C ARG A 119 10.18 -11.86 3.95
N THR A 120 9.53 -11.90 2.79
CA THR A 120 8.19 -11.33 2.60
C THR A 120 7.21 -12.39 2.14
N ILE A 121 6.02 -12.39 2.75
CA ILE A 121 4.93 -13.30 2.40
C ILE A 121 3.74 -12.45 1.95
N ALA A 122 3.13 -12.80 0.83
CA ALA A 122 1.89 -12.18 0.36
C ALA A 122 0.68 -13.02 0.78
N ARG A 123 -0.37 -12.37 1.31
CA ARG A 123 -1.63 -13.01 1.70
C ARG A 123 -2.82 -12.17 1.27
N THR A 124 -3.85 -12.83 0.76
CA THR A 124 -5.13 -12.16 0.52
C THR A 124 -5.84 -11.92 1.84
N ASP A 125 -6.48 -10.76 1.98
CA ASP A 125 -7.33 -10.45 3.12
C ASP A 125 -8.75 -10.11 2.65
N PRO A 126 -9.79 -10.85 3.09
CA PRO A 126 -11.18 -10.54 2.77
C PRO A 126 -11.60 -9.12 3.16
N HIS A 127 -11.00 -8.55 4.21
CA HIS A 127 -11.26 -7.17 4.67
C HIS A 127 -10.84 -6.12 3.64
N TYR A 128 -9.92 -6.46 2.73
CA TYR A 128 -9.47 -5.57 1.66
C TYR A 128 -10.12 -5.85 0.31
N ARG A 129 -11.08 -6.77 0.23
CA ARG A 129 -11.81 -7.03 -1.03
C ARG A 129 -12.55 -5.80 -1.47
N TYR A 130 -12.37 -5.43 -2.74
CA TYR A 130 -13.06 -4.28 -3.28
C TYR A 130 -13.68 -4.48 -4.67
N ALA A 131 -14.68 -3.65 -4.98
CA ALA A 131 -15.47 -3.72 -6.21
C ALA A 131 -14.73 -3.20 -7.45
N THR A 132 -13.93 -2.15 -7.30
CA THR A 132 -13.24 -1.51 -8.44
C THR A 132 -12.14 -2.41 -8.98
N ARG A 133 -12.24 -2.72 -10.28
CA ARG A 133 -11.25 -3.52 -11.01
C ARG A 133 -10.16 -2.60 -11.57
N LEU A 134 -8.92 -2.90 -11.25
CA LEU A 134 -7.77 -2.25 -11.86
C LEU A 134 -7.62 -2.70 -13.33
N PRO A 135 -7.20 -1.82 -14.25
CA PRO A 135 -6.82 -2.21 -15.60
C PRO A 135 -5.72 -3.28 -15.55
N GLU A 136 -5.61 -4.12 -16.57
CA GLU A 136 -4.60 -5.16 -16.60
C GLU A 136 -3.19 -4.55 -16.69
N ASP A 137 -2.20 -5.23 -16.10
CA ASP A 137 -0.83 -4.78 -16.21
C ASP A 137 -0.37 -5.11 -17.65
N GLU A 138 -0.05 -4.10 -18.45
CA GLU A 138 0.60 -4.34 -19.75
C GLU A 138 1.96 -5.00 -19.49
N GLY A 139 2.12 -6.22 -20.03
CA GLY A 139 3.28 -7.09 -19.80
C GLY A 139 4.55 -6.62 -20.50
#